data_AF-A0A3D3TCG1-F1
#
_entry.id   AF-A0A3D3TCG1-F1
#
_cell.length_a   1.000
_cell.length_b   1.000
_cell.length_c   1.000
_cell.angle_alpha   90.00
_cell.angle_beta   90.00
_cell.angle_gamma   90.00
#
_symmetry.space_group_name_H-M   'P 1'
#
loop_
_entity.id
_entity.type
_entity.pdbx_description
1 polymer ?
#
loop_
_entity_poly.entity_id
_entity_poly.type
_entity_poly.pdbx_seq_one_letter_code
_entity_poly.pdbx_strand_id
1 'polypeptide(L)'
;MTAKETVGRDRPLERMLLPWVGRLSEGVTRFLLAAALSGAEVMGGHALFGLALVGVCRPGGQGLAALLGAALGYLSFWGFVGGLRYIAAAMMTYAVALALGEFQIYHCRWFMPLATAALNGLVGFVYQSAAGWTQAGAVGWALEVVLTGAAVYFFRLAFDLWEQAGPGGHLTLRQITGVVVLGAALMMTLARVTVADNYALGRVLCVAAVLLAGWKGGVGVGATVGVSAGVAMDLAAGTPGVYTVTYALPGLISGLFVGQGRMMAALSYLLTGSCVVLWSWAMEAGGSHGYEMAAGVALFLL
;
A
#
# COMPACT_ATOMS: atom_id res chain seq x y z
N MET A 1 -33.16 -2.57 -58.50
CA MET A 1 -32.83 -3.55 -57.44
C MET A 1 -31.55 -3.06 -56.76
N THR A 2 -31.65 -2.15 -55.79
CA THR A 2 -31.85 -2.37 -54.32
C THR A 2 -30.58 -2.74 -53.55
N ALA A 3 -29.98 -1.75 -52.88
CA ALA A 3 -29.40 -1.81 -51.53
C ALA A 3 -28.88 -0.39 -51.15
N LYS A 4 -29.70 0.45 -50.51
CA LYS A 4 -29.67 0.76 -49.05
C LYS A 4 -28.27 1.14 -48.55
N GLU A 5 -28.02 2.43 -48.29
CA GLU A 5 -28.16 3.05 -46.96
C GLU A 5 -27.51 2.19 -45.86
N THR A 6 -26.41 2.63 -45.24
CA THR A 6 -26.50 3.46 -44.05
C THR A 6 -25.22 4.27 -43.83
N VAL A 7 -25.35 5.57 -44.12
CA VAL A 7 -24.51 6.64 -43.60
C VAL A 7 -24.43 6.54 -42.08
N GLY A 8 -23.22 6.64 -41.56
CA GLY A 8 -22.88 6.57 -40.13
C GLY A 8 -23.72 7.51 -39.27
N ARG A 9 -24.68 6.92 -38.56
CA ARG A 9 -25.52 7.57 -37.56
C ARG A 9 -25.52 6.72 -36.30
N ASP A 10 -24.36 6.70 -35.63
CA ASP A 10 -24.12 6.23 -34.25
C ASP A 10 -22.61 6.46 -33.96
N ARG A 11 -22.12 7.18 -32.96
CA ARG A 11 -22.69 7.89 -31.81
C ARG A 11 -21.75 9.06 -31.44
N PRO A 12 -22.11 10.33 -31.66
CA PRO A 12 -21.39 11.45 -31.02
C PRO A 12 -21.42 11.34 -29.49
N LEU A 13 -22.45 10.67 -28.96
CA LEU A 13 -22.59 10.33 -27.54
C LEU A 13 -21.54 9.33 -27.04
N GLU A 14 -21.07 8.35 -27.83
CA GLU A 14 -20.00 7.44 -27.37
C GLU A 14 -18.65 8.16 -27.29
N ARG A 15 -18.33 9.04 -28.24
CA ARG A 15 -17.10 9.85 -28.16
C ARG A 15 -17.11 10.83 -26.99
N MET A 16 -18.29 11.26 -26.54
CA MET A 16 -18.45 12.04 -25.32
C MET A 16 -18.47 11.15 -24.07
N LEU A 17 -19.09 9.97 -24.10
CA LEU A 17 -19.17 9.08 -22.94
C LEU A 17 -17.84 8.40 -22.62
N LEU A 18 -17.00 8.08 -23.61
CA LEU A 18 -15.68 7.46 -23.41
C LEU A 18 -14.76 8.25 -22.45
N PRO A 19 -14.56 9.57 -22.59
CA PRO A 19 -13.77 10.36 -21.65
C PRO A 19 -14.45 10.54 -20.29
N TRP A 20 -15.79 10.49 -20.23
CA TRP A 20 -16.54 10.57 -18.97
C TRP A 20 -16.49 9.26 -18.17
N VAL A 21 -16.62 8.12 -18.84
CA VAL A 21 -16.46 6.78 -18.26
C VAL A 21 -15.02 6.56 -17.79
N GLY A 22 -14.02 7.02 -18.56
CA GLY A 22 -12.62 7.00 -18.14
C GLY A 22 -12.35 7.84 -16.89
N ARG A 23 -12.94 9.04 -16.77
CA ARG A 23 -12.81 9.85 -15.54
C ARG A 23 -13.53 9.24 -14.35
N LEU A 24 -14.69 8.62 -14.57
CA LEU A 24 -15.46 7.93 -13.53
C LEU A 24 -14.73 6.68 -13.03
N SER A 25 -14.18 5.86 -13.91
CA SER A 25 -13.40 4.68 -13.51
C SER A 25 -12.18 5.07 -12.70
N GLU A 26 -11.44 6.08 -13.14
CA GLU A 26 -10.32 6.66 -12.41
C GLU A 26 -10.68 7.22 -11.03
N GLY A 27 -11.85 7.87 -10.92
CA GLY A 27 -12.38 8.37 -9.64
C GLY A 27 -12.74 7.22 -8.70
N VAL A 28 -13.41 6.18 -9.20
CA VAL A 28 -13.77 4.98 -8.44
C VAL A 28 -12.53 4.22 -7.98
N THR A 29 -11.51 4.09 -8.83
CA THR A 29 -10.25 3.43 -8.45
C THR A 29 -9.54 4.17 -7.33
N ARG A 30 -9.43 5.51 -7.40
CA ARG A 30 -8.83 6.32 -6.34
C ARG A 30 -9.66 6.30 -5.05
N PHE A 31 -10.99 6.27 -5.15
CA PHE A 31 -11.89 6.08 -4.01
C PHE A 31 -11.63 4.73 -3.33
N LEU A 32 -11.63 3.62 -4.08
CA LEU A 32 -11.43 2.27 -3.53
C LEU A 32 -10.03 2.09 -2.94
N LEU A 33 -8.99 2.61 -3.62
CA LEU A 33 -7.64 2.58 -3.10
C LEU A 33 -7.51 3.39 -1.80
N ALA A 34 -8.14 4.56 -1.72
CA ALA A 34 -8.12 5.39 -0.50
C ALA A 34 -8.83 4.70 0.67
N ALA A 35 -10.00 4.10 0.39
CA ALA A 35 -10.77 3.35 1.37
C ALA A 35 -9.98 2.15 1.90
N ALA A 36 -9.36 1.37 1.00
CA ALA A 36 -8.52 0.24 1.37
C ALA A 36 -7.32 0.70 2.21
N LEU A 37 -6.53 1.66 1.72
CA LEU A 37 -5.32 2.15 2.39
C LEU A 37 -5.57 2.80 3.75
N SER A 38 -6.78 3.28 4.01
CA SER A 38 -7.16 3.79 5.35
C SER A 38 -7.23 2.69 6.40
N GLY A 39 -7.35 1.42 5.98
CA GLY A 39 -7.28 0.26 6.86
C GLY A 39 -5.85 -0.17 7.21
N ALA A 40 -4.81 0.36 6.55
CA ALA A 40 -3.44 -0.02 6.87
C ALA A 40 -3.01 0.67 8.17
N GLU A 41 -2.58 -0.16 9.11
CA GLU A 41 -2.06 0.26 10.40
C GLU A 41 -0.55 0.20 10.41
N VAL A 42 0.05 1.19 11.06
CA VAL A 42 1.48 1.31 11.30
C VAL A 42 1.67 1.48 12.81
N MET A 43 2.61 0.71 13.37
CA MET A 43 3.02 0.73 14.78
C MET A 43 1.88 0.52 15.78
N GLY A 44 0.83 -0.22 15.41
CA GLY A 44 -0.28 -0.54 16.33
C GLY A 44 -1.16 0.66 16.74
N GLY A 45 -1.23 1.71 15.90
CA GLY A 45 -2.09 2.86 16.21
C GLY A 45 -2.19 3.97 15.16
N HIS A 46 -1.43 3.90 14.06
CA HIS A 46 -1.38 4.98 13.08
C HIS A 46 -1.83 4.55 11.69
N ALA A 47 -2.77 5.29 11.07
CA ALA A 47 -3.30 4.99 9.73
C ALA A 47 -3.03 6.13 8.75
N LEU A 48 -1.77 6.26 8.36
CA LEU A 48 -1.29 7.36 7.53
C LEU A 48 -1.50 7.18 6.02
N PHE A 49 -1.71 5.94 5.55
CA PHE A 49 -1.65 5.64 4.10
C PHE A 49 -2.87 6.15 3.32
N GLY A 50 -4.07 6.14 3.91
CA GLY A 50 -5.27 6.74 3.30
C GLY A 50 -5.10 8.23 3.06
N LEU A 51 -4.63 8.95 4.09
CA LEU A 51 -4.27 10.37 4.04
C LEU A 51 -3.18 10.64 3.00
N ALA A 52 -2.13 9.81 2.97
CA ALA A 52 -1.06 9.94 2.00
C ALA A 52 -1.57 9.83 0.55
N LEU A 53 -2.54 8.95 0.29
CA LEU A 53 -3.15 8.85 -1.04
C LEU A 53 -3.95 10.11 -1.40
N VAL A 54 -4.68 10.71 -0.46
CA VAL A 54 -5.37 12.00 -0.68
C VAL A 54 -4.35 13.09 -1.03
N GLY A 55 -3.20 13.10 -0.37
CA GLY A 55 -2.10 14.01 -0.68
C GLY A 55 -1.46 13.81 -2.05
N VAL A 56 -1.60 12.64 -2.68
CA VAL A 56 -1.12 12.38 -4.05
C VAL A 56 -2.10 12.88 -5.11
N CYS A 57 -3.40 12.90 -4.80
CA CYS A 57 -4.42 13.19 -5.79
C CYS A 57 -4.41 14.66 -6.21
N ARG A 58 -4.55 14.90 -7.52
CA ARG A 58 -4.65 16.25 -8.09
C ARG A 58 -5.95 16.95 -7.62
N PRO A 59 -5.96 18.30 -7.52
CA PRO A 59 -7.17 19.05 -7.24
C PRO A 59 -8.27 18.74 -8.25
N GLY A 60 -9.51 18.58 -7.77
CA GLY A 60 -10.69 18.28 -8.58
C GLY A 60 -11.44 17.01 -8.15
N GLY A 61 -12.34 16.53 -9.01
CA GLY A 61 -13.25 15.41 -8.67
C GLY A 61 -12.55 14.09 -8.30
N GLN A 62 -11.35 13.85 -8.81
CA GLN A 62 -10.55 12.66 -8.46
C GLN A 62 -9.99 12.73 -7.03
N GLY A 63 -9.51 13.92 -6.61
CA GLY A 63 -9.08 14.15 -5.23
C GLY A 63 -10.24 14.10 -4.24
N LEU A 64 -11.41 14.62 -4.64
CA LEU A 64 -12.63 14.49 -3.83
C LEU A 64 -13.06 13.03 -3.67
N ALA A 65 -12.98 12.23 -4.73
CA ALA A 65 -13.26 10.79 -4.66
C ALA A 65 -12.28 10.07 -3.71
N ALA A 66 -10.98 10.38 -3.77
CA ALA A 66 -10.00 9.84 -2.82
C ALA A 66 -10.29 10.27 -1.38
N LEU A 67 -10.67 11.54 -1.14
CA LEU A 67 -11.04 12.05 0.17
C LEU A 67 -12.26 11.32 0.75
N LEU A 68 -13.31 11.14 -0.05
CA LEU A 68 -14.51 10.41 0.37
C LEU A 68 -14.20 8.93 0.65
N GLY A 69 -13.36 8.31 -0.19
CA GLY A 69 -12.91 6.94 0.01
C GLY A 69 -12.12 6.79 1.31
N ALA A 70 -11.16 7.70 1.56
CA ALA A 70 -10.40 7.73 2.80
C ALA A 70 -11.31 7.94 4.01
N ALA A 71 -12.26 8.88 3.94
CA ALA A 71 -13.19 9.14 5.03
C ALA A 71 -14.06 7.93 5.37
N LEU A 72 -14.59 7.24 4.35
CA LEU A 72 -15.33 6.01 4.54
C LEU A 72 -14.45 4.92 5.16
N GLY A 73 -13.24 4.71 4.64
CA GLY A 73 -12.30 3.73 5.16
C GLY A 73 -11.90 4.00 6.61
N TYR A 74 -11.60 5.25 6.96
CA TYR A 74 -11.28 5.64 8.34
C TYR A 74 -12.43 5.39 9.30
N LEU A 75 -13.67 5.73 8.92
CA LEU A 75 -14.84 5.45 9.75
C LEU A 75 -15.09 3.95 9.91
N SER A 76 -14.88 3.16 8.85
CA SER A 76 -15.09 1.71 8.88
C SER A 76 -14.05 0.94 9.70
N PHE A 77 -12.76 1.31 9.60
CA PHE A 77 -11.68 0.54 10.23
C PHE A 77 -11.21 1.06 11.59
N TRP A 78 -11.42 2.34 11.89
CA TRP A 78 -10.91 3.00 13.11
C TRP A 78 -12.00 3.55 14.03
N GLY A 79 -13.26 3.46 13.61
CA GLY A 79 -14.39 4.03 14.33
C GLY A 79 -14.40 5.56 14.30
N PHE A 80 -15.37 6.15 15.00
CA PHE A 80 -15.65 7.58 14.88
C PHE A 80 -14.52 8.47 15.41
N VAL A 81 -14.03 8.20 16.63
CA VAL A 81 -13.05 9.08 17.30
C VAL A 81 -11.67 8.99 16.66
N GLY A 82 -11.19 7.78 16.39
CA GLY A 82 -9.87 7.56 15.76
C GLY A 82 -9.85 8.01 14.30
N GLY A 83 -10.91 7.74 13.54
CA GLY A 83 -11.01 8.13 12.14
C GLY A 83 -11.09 9.65 11.93
N LEU A 84 -11.76 10.39 12.82
CA LEU A 84 -11.99 11.83 12.64
C LEU A 84 -10.69 12.65 12.54
N ARG A 85 -9.65 12.25 13.29
CA ARG A 85 -8.32 12.88 13.22
C ARG A 85 -7.75 12.84 11.80
N TYR A 86 -7.76 11.66 11.18
CA TYR A 86 -7.23 11.46 9.84
C TYR A 86 -8.12 12.06 8.76
N ILE A 87 -9.44 12.07 8.97
CA ILE A 87 -10.39 12.76 8.08
C ILE A 87 -10.13 14.26 8.08
N ALA A 88 -9.94 14.87 9.25
CA ALA A 88 -9.62 16.30 9.35
C ALA A 88 -8.30 16.61 8.64
N ALA A 89 -7.25 15.82 8.86
CA ALA A 89 -5.97 15.97 8.15
C ALA A 89 -6.13 15.81 6.63
N ALA A 90 -6.97 14.87 6.17
CA ALA A 90 -7.22 14.64 4.76
C ALA A 90 -8.00 15.79 4.12
N MET A 91 -9.00 16.34 4.82
CA MET A 91 -9.74 17.52 4.38
C MET A 91 -8.84 18.74 4.26
N MET A 92 -7.96 18.98 5.25
CA MET A 92 -7.00 20.08 5.20
C MET A 92 -6.00 19.89 4.05
N THR A 93 -5.49 18.68 3.85
CA THR A 93 -4.56 18.36 2.75
C THR A 93 -5.22 18.59 1.39
N TYR A 94 -6.48 18.15 1.23
CA TYR A 94 -7.23 18.38 0.00
C TYR A 94 -7.57 19.86 -0.20
N ALA A 95 -7.91 20.60 0.87
CA ALA A 95 -8.14 22.04 0.79
C ALA A 95 -6.88 22.79 0.35
N VAL A 96 -5.70 22.40 0.85
CA VAL A 96 -4.40 22.92 0.39
C VAL A 96 -4.17 22.59 -1.08
N ALA A 97 -4.48 21.37 -1.53
CA ALA A 97 -4.37 21.00 -2.94
C ALA A 97 -5.28 21.86 -3.83
N LEU A 98 -6.53 22.12 -3.41
CA LEU A 98 -7.47 22.97 -4.14
C LEU A 98 -7.02 24.44 -4.17
N ALA A 99 -6.66 25.00 -3.01
CA ALA A 99 -6.31 26.41 -2.90
C ALA A 99 -5.00 26.75 -3.62
N LEU A 100 -4.01 25.85 -3.59
CA LEU A 100 -2.70 26.08 -4.19
C LEU A 100 -2.54 25.48 -5.57
N GLY A 101 -3.52 24.72 -6.07
CA GLY A 101 -3.46 24.04 -7.36
C GLY A 101 -3.19 24.96 -8.56
N GLU A 102 -3.58 26.24 -8.46
CA GLU A 102 -3.36 27.24 -9.49
C GLU A 102 -1.98 27.91 -9.43
N PHE A 103 -1.25 27.75 -8.32
CA PHE A 103 0.05 28.39 -8.10
C PHE A 103 1.22 27.49 -8.54
N GLN A 104 2.31 28.11 -9.01
CA GLN A 104 3.51 27.38 -9.42
C GLN A 104 4.17 26.59 -8.28
N ILE A 105 3.96 27.01 -7.02
CA ILE A 105 4.47 26.34 -5.81
C ILE A 105 3.93 24.91 -5.69
N TYR A 106 2.70 24.66 -6.16
CA TYR A 106 2.10 23.32 -6.17
C TYR A 106 2.83 22.34 -7.09
N HIS A 107 3.47 22.84 -8.15
CA HIS A 107 4.21 22.01 -9.10
C HIS A 107 5.59 21.58 -8.55
N CYS A 108 6.04 22.15 -7.43
CA CYS A 108 7.25 21.68 -6.76
C CYS A 108 7.07 20.25 -6.24
N ARG A 109 7.97 19.35 -6.64
CA ARG A 109 7.88 17.91 -6.36
C ARG A 109 7.86 17.55 -4.87
N TRP A 110 8.38 18.43 -4.02
CA TRP A 110 8.44 18.26 -2.56
C TRP A 110 7.34 18.98 -1.79
N PHE A 111 6.61 19.90 -2.42
CA PHE A 111 5.63 20.73 -1.73
C PHE A 111 4.50 19.88 -1.13
N MET A 112 3.86 19.05 -1.95
CA MET A 112 2.72 18.25 -1.51
C MET A 112 3.08 17.19 -0.44
N PRO A 113 4.19 16.44 -0.54
CA PRO A 113 4.67 15.58 0.55
C PRO A 113 4.89 16.33 1.86
N LEU A 114 5.53 17.50 1.80
CA LEU A 114 5.87 18.28 2.99
C LEU A 114 4.65 18.95 3.60
N ALA A 115 3.73 19.46 2.79
CA ALA A 115 2.47 20.02 3.24
C ALA A 115 1.59 18.96 3.91
N THR A 116 1.44 17.78 3.30
CA THR A 116 0.65 16.68 3.88
C THR A 116 1.25 16.19 5.20
N ALA A 117 2.57 16.03 5.26
CA ALA A 117 3.27 15.67 6.49
C ALA A 117 3.10 16.74 7.58
N ALA A 118 3.25 18.02 7.24
CA ALA A 118 3.08 19.13 8.18
C ALA A 118 1.65 19.20 8.73
N LEU A 119 0.63 19.08 7.87
CA LEU A 119 -0.77 19.10 8.30
C LEU A 119 -1.10 17.88 9.17
N ASN A 120 -0.63 16.69 8.80
CA ASN A 120 -0.76 15.50 9.64
C ASN A 120 -0.06 15.69 11.00
N GLY A 121 1.13 16.28 10.99
CA GLY A 121 1.90 16.57 12.19
C GLY A 121 1.20 17.57 13.11
N LEU A 122 0.63 18.64 12.56
CA LEU A 122 -0.12 19.64 13.33
C LEU A 122 -1.38 19.04 13.95
N VAL A 123 -2.19 18.34 13.16
CA VAL A 123 -3.40 17.67 13.68
C VAL A 123 -2.99 16.61 14.71
N GLY A 124 -1.98 15.80 14.41
CA GLY A 124 -1.48 14.79 15.32
C GLY A 124 -0.91 15.36 16.62
N PHE A 125 -0.25 16.52 16.56
CA PHE A 125 0.29 17.21 17.73
C PHE A 125 -0.83 17.68 18.67
N VAL A 126 -1.93 18.19 18.13
CA VAL A 126 -3.11 18.61 18.94
C VAL A 126 -3.71 17.41 19.67
N TYR A 127 -3.91 16.29 18.96
CA TYR A 127 -4.47 15.08 19.57
C TYR A 127 -3.51 14.44 20.58
N GLN A 128 -2.21 14.37 20.28
CA GLN A 128 -1.21 13.82 21.19
C GLN A 128 -1.05 14.69 22.44
N SER A 129 -1.12 16.02 22.30
CA SER A 129 -1.06 16.94 23.44
C SER A 129 -2.27 16.78 24.37
N ALA A 130 -3.44 16.47 23.82
CA ALA A 130 -4.62 16.16 24.62
C ALA A 130 -4.51 14.81 25.36
N ALA A 131 -3.87 13.81 24.75
CA ALA A 131 -3.64 12.49 25.35
C ALA A 131 -2.45 12.43 26.32
N GLY A 132 -1.55 13.43 26.28
CA GLY A 132 -0.31 13.49 27.05
C GLY A 132 0.91 13.00 26.27
N TRP A 133 2.08 13.55 26.59
CA TRP A 133 3.34 13.21 25.93
C TRP A 133 4.09 12.11 26.70
N THR A 134 4.21 10.94 26.08
CA THR A 134 5.14 9.88 26.49
C THR A 134 6.30 9.81 25.50
N GLN A 135 7.46 9.30 25.92
CA GLN A 135 8.61 9.14 25.01
C GLN A 135 8.25 8.26 23.81
N ALA A 136 7.52 7.16 24.01
CA ALA A 136 7.04 6.30 22.94
C ALA A 136 6.05 7.01 22.01
N GLY A 137 5.11 7.78 22.56
CA GLY A 137 4.14 8.56 21.77
C GLY A 137 4.81 9.66 20.93
N ALA A 138 5.84 10.31 21.46
CA ALA A 138 6.61 11.32 20.73
C ALA A 138 7.34 10.72 19.51
N VAL A 139 7.96 9.55 19.69
CA VAL A 139 8.64 8.84 18.60
C VAL A 139 7.63 8.32 17.58
N GLY A 140 6.51 7.75 18.02
CA GLY A 140 5.42 7.31 17.13
C GLY A 140 4.86 8.45 16.28
N TRP A 141 4.57 9.60 16.90
CA TRP A 141 4.14 10.80 16.18
C TRP A 141 5.18 11.28 15.17
N ALA A 142 6.46 11.36 15.57
CA ALA A 142 7.52 11.81 14.67
C ALA A 142 7.69 10.86 13.49
N LEU A 143 7.66 9.55 13.72
CA LEU A 143 7.74 8.55 12.67
C LEU A 143 6.53 8.60 11.76
N GLU A 144 5.33 8.76 12.31
CA GLU A 144 4.10 8.92 11.54
C GLU A 144 4.21 10.11 10.58
N VAL A 145 4.65 11.28 11.05
CA VAL A 145 4.81 12.48 10.20
C VAL A 145 5.79 12.23 9.05
N VAL A 146 6.95 11.62 9.35
CA VAL A 146 7.98 11.32 8.35
C VAL A 146 7.46 10.29 7.35
N LEU A 147 6.79 9.23 7.82
CA LEU A 147 6.22 8.17 6.98
C LEU A 147 5.08 8.70 6.11
N THR A 148 4.25 9.63 6.59
CA THR A 148 3.22 10.27 5.77
C THR A 148 3.86 11.00 4.58
N GLY A 149 4.89 11.81 4.81
CA GLY A 149 5.59 12.51 3.72
C GLY A 149 6.26 11.54 2.74
N ALA A 150 6.92 10.50 3.25
CA ALA A 150 7.54 9.46 2.44
C ALA A 150 6.49 8.71 1.59
N ALA A 151 5.37 8.32 2.19
CA ALA A 151 4.28 7.62 1.51
C ALA A 151 3.70 8.48 0.37
N VAL A 152 3.43 9.77 0.59
CA VAL A 152 2.98 10.69 -0.47
C VAL A 152 4.00 10.74 -1.61
N TYR A 153 5.29 10.83 -1.31
CA TYR A 153 6.34 10.86 -2.33
C TYR A 153 6.41 9.56 -3.15
N PHE A 154 6.38 8.39 -2.50
CA PHE A 154 6.44 7.10 -3.19
C PHE A 154 5.16 6.77 -3.95
N PHE A 155 3.99 7.10 -3.40
CA PHE A 155 2.72 6.92 -4.10
C PHE A 155 2.66 7.82 -5.33
N ARG A 156 3.17 9.05 -5.28
CA ARG A 156 3.30 9.88 -6.49
C ARG A 156 4.12 9.18 -7.57
N LEU A 157 5.26 8.57 -7.23
CA LEU A 157 6.06 7.80 -8.18
C LEU A 157 5.30 6.59 -8.76
N ALA A 158 4.44 5.95 -7.97
CA ALA A 158 3.59 4.84 -8.41
C ALA A 158 2.52 5.30 -9.41
N PHE A 159 1.86 6.43 -9.12
CA PHE A 159 0.85 7.01 -10.03
C PHE A 159 1.46 7.61 -11.28
N ASP A 160 2.63 8.25 -11.19
CA ASP A 160 3.38 8.73 -12.35
C ASP A 160 3.71 7.57 -13.29
N LEU A 161 4.06 6.39 -12.75
CA LEU A 161 4.26 5.19 -13.55
C LEU A 161 2.98 4.72 -14.22
N TRP A 162 1.86 4.66 -13.48
CA TRP A 162 0.57 4.25 -14.02
C TRP A 162 0.13 5.19 -15.15
N GLU A 163 0.20 6.51 -14.96
CA GLU A 163 -0.17 7.49 -15.98
C GLU A 163 0.75 7.44 -17.21
N GLN A 164 2.04 7.09 -17.03
CA GLN A 164 3.03 6.99 -18.10
C GLN A 164 3.17 5.59 -18.70
N ALA A 165 2.39 4.60 -18.24
CA ALA A 165 2.44 3.20 -18.71
C ALA A 165 1.86 3.00 -20.13
N GLY A 166 2.05 3.98 -21.02
CA GLY A 166 1.82 3.83 -22.45
C GLY A 166 2.87 2.92 -23.12
N PRO A 167 2.54 2.35 -24.30
CA PRO A 167 3.42 1.42 -25.01
C PRO A 167 4.75 2.11 -25.40
N GLY A 168 5.81 1.86 -24.63
CA GLY A 168 7.16 2.37 -24.88
C GLY A 168 7.85 3.07 -23.70
N GLY A 169 7.21 3.23 -22.54
CA GLY A 169 7.82 3.88 -21.38
C GLY A 169 8.98 3.08 -20.77
N HIS A 170 10.15 3.70 -20.60
CA HIS A 170 11.27 3.11 -19.86
C HIS A 170 10.92 3.04 -18.36
N LEU A 171 10.88 1.83 -17.80
CA LEU A 171 10.67 1.62 -16.36
C LEU A 171 11.87 2.15 -15.57
N THR A 172 11.68 3.24 -14.83
CA THR A 172 12.71 3.74 -13.92
C THR A 172 12.67 2.97 -12.61
N LEU A 173 13.83 2.61 -12.04
CA LEU A 173 13.90 1.92 -10.74
C LEU A 173 13.11 2.64 -9.63
N ARG A 174 13.10 3.98 -9.65
CA ARG A 174 12.32 4.83 -8.73
C ARG A 174 10.80 4.62 -8.83
N GLN A 175 10.29 4.42 -10.05
CA GLN A 175 8.86 4.16 -10.27
C GLN A 175 8.46 2.78 -9.75
N ILE A 176 9.32 1.78 -9.99
CA ILE A 176 9.14 0.42 -9.44
C ILE A 176 9.09 0.48 -7.91
N THR A 177 10.00 1.23 -7.27
CA THR A 177 9.96 1.38 -5.80
C THR A 177 8.66 1.99 -5.30
N GLY A 178 8.07 2.95 -6.03
CA GLY A 178 6.77 3.52 -5.68
C GLY A 178 5.66 2.48 -5.69
N VAL A 179 5.60 1.65 -6.73
CA VAL A 179 4.61 0.56 -6.84
C VAL A 179 4.81 -0.48 -5.76
N VAL A 180 6.05 -0.84 -5.43
CA VAL A 180 6.36 -1.78 -4.34
C VAL A 180 5.87 -1.23 -3.00
N VAL A 181 6.09 0.05 -2.71
CA VAL A 181 5.62 0.69 -1.46
C VAL A 181 4.09 0.74 -1.41
N LEU A 182 3.41 1.05 -2.53
CA LEU A 182 1.95 1.03 -2.62
C LEU A 182 1.39 -0.39 -2.45
N GLY A 183 2.02 -1.38 -3.08
CA GLY A 183 1.68 -2.80 -2.91
C GLY A 183 1.88 -3.28 -1.47
N ALA A 184 2.98 -2.91 -0.83
CA ALA A 184 3.24 -3.21 0.57
C ALA A 184 2.19 -2.60 1.49
N ALA A 185 1.82 -1.32 1.27
CA ALA A 185 0.78 -0.66 2.04
C ALA A 185 -0.58 -1.37 1.87
N LEU A 186 -0.95 -1.79 0.66
CA LEU A 186 -2.16 -2.59 0.44
C LEU A 186 -2.10 -3.96 1.14
N MET A 187 -0.94 -4.63 1.12
CA MET A 187 -0.78 -5.89 1.86
C MET A 187 -0.94 -5.67 3.37
N MET A 188 -0.46 -4.55 3.92
CA MET A 188 -0.70 -4.19 5.32
C MET A 188 -2.20 -4.00 5.61
N THR A 189 -2.98 -3.40 4.69
CA THR A 189 -4.45 -3.32 4.85
C THR A 189 -5.08 -4.72 4.88
N LEU A 190 -4.59 -5.62 4.02
CA LEU A 190 -5.13 -6.96 3.87
C LEU A 190 -4.72 -7.89 5.02
N ALA A 191 -3.66 -7.53 5.75
CA ALA A 191 -3.25 -8.21 6.97
C ALA A 191 -4.27 -8.02 8.10
N ARG A 192 -5.04 -6.91 8.10
CA ARG A 192 -6.18 -6.74 9.02
C ARG A 192 -7.40 -7.60 8.66
N VAL A 193 -7.50 -8.10 7.42
CA VAL A 193 -8.59 -9.00 7.02
C VAL A 193 -8.23 -10.41 7.47
N THR A 194 -8.64 -10.75 8.69
CA THR A 194 -8.50 -12.10 9.22
C THR A 194 -9.69 -12.95 8.80
N VAL A 195 -9.41 -14.06 8.12
CA VAL A 195 -10.40 -15.10 7.84
C VAL A 195 -10.31 -16.13 8.98
N ALA A 196 -11.45 -16.48 9.58
CA ALA A 196 -11.53 -17.48 10.66
C ALA A 196 -10.64 -17.18 11.89
N ASP A 197 -10.55 -15.91 12.31
CA ASP A 197 -9.86 -15.40 13.51
C ASP A 197 -8.34 -15.65 13.61
N ASN A 198 -7.75 -16.43 12.70
CA ASN A 198 -6.35 -16.87 12.79
C ASN A 198 -5.53 -16.67 11.50
N TYR A 199 -6.15 -16.34 10.36
CA TYR A 199 -5.46 -16.26 9.07
C TYR A 199 -5.50 -14.85 8.49
N ALA A 200 -4.36 -14.16 8.44
CA ALA A 200 -4.25 -12.87 7.78
C ALA A 200 -3.99 -13.05 6.27
N LEU A 201 -4.96 -12.66 5.43
CA LEU A 201 -4.84 -12.77 3.96
C LEU A 201 -3.62 -12.03 3.42
N GLY A 202 -3.29 -10.86 3.99
CA GLY A 202 -2.12 -10.08 3.60
C GLY A 202 -0.79 -10.82 3.78
N ARG A 203 -0.66 -11.66 4.81
CA ARG A 203 0.57 -12.42 5.09
C ARG A 203 0.74 -13.59 4.13
N VAL A 204 -0.36 -14.29 3.82
CA VAL A 204 -0.39 -15.36 2.81
C VAL A 204 0.04 -14.84 1.44
N LEU A 205 -0.49 -13.68 1.02
CA LEU A 205 -0.10 -13.05 -0.24
C LEU A 205 1.34 -12.56 -0.24
N CYS A 206 1.87 -12.05 0.89
CA CYS A 206 3.27 -11.67 1.00
C CYS A 206 4.21 -12.86 0.79
N VAL A 207 3.90 -14.01 1.38
CA VAL A 207 4.67 -15.25 1.16
C VAL A 207 4.71 -15.62 -0.32
N ALA A 208 3.55 -15.61 -1.00
CA ALA A 208 3.48 -15.90 -2.42
C ALA A 208 4.27 -14.87 -3.26
N ALA A 209 4.18 -13.58 -2.93
CA ALA A 209 4.89 -12.51 -3.63
C ALA A 209 6.41 -12.62 -3.47
N VAL A 210 6.91 -12.87 -2.25
CA VAL A 210 8.34 -13.07 -1.97
C VAL A 210 8.86 -14.31 -2.70
N LEU A 211 8.09 -15.39 -2.70
CA LEU A 211 8.46 -16.63 -3.37
C LEU A 211 8.47 -16.49 -4.90
N LEU A 212 7.49 -15.79 -5.49
CA LEU A 212 7.49 -15.43 -6.91
C LEU A 212 8.69 -14.56 -7.29
N ALA A 213 9.00 -13.58 -6.44
CA ALA A 213 10.11 -12.65 -6.63
C ALA A 213 11.47 -13.37 -6.55
N GLY A 214 11.65 -14.27 -5.57
CA GLY A 214 12.84 -15.11 -5.46
C GLY A 214 12.97 -16.08 -6.63
N TRP A 215 11.89 -16.73 -7.04
CA TRP A 215 11.92 -17.70 -8.14
C TRP A 215 12.18 -17.06 -9.52
N LYS A 216 11.66 -15.87 -9.79
CA LYS A 216 11.89 -15.16 -11.06
C LYS A 216 13.12 -14.26 -11.07
N GLY A 217 13.49 -13.71 -9.92
CA GLY A 217 14.53 -12.67 -9.80
C GLY A 217 15.79 -13.09 -9.06
N GLY A 218 15.85 -14.32 -8.55
CA GLY A 218 17.01 -14.85 -7.83
C GLY A 218 17.20 -14.31 -6.43
N VAL A 219 18.34 -14.68 -5.85
CA VAL A 219 18.71 -14.41 -4.45
C VAL A 219 18.55 -12.94 -4.08
N GLY A 220 19.02 -12.02 -4.93
CA GLY A 220 18.98 -10.58 -4.64
C GLY A 220 17.56 -10.01 -4.61
N VAL A 221 16.70 -10.43 -5.54
CA VAL A 221 15.31 -9.97 -5.60
C VAL A 221 14.48 -10.62 -4.50
N GLY A 222 14.68 -11.92 -4.24
CA GLY A 222 14.01 -12.63 -3.14
C GLY A 222 14.33 -12.05 -1.77
N ALA A 223 15.61 -11.71 -1.51
CA ALA A 223 16.02 -11.08 -0.26
C ALA A 223 15.46 -9.65 -0.11
N THR A 224 15.50 -8.83 -1.16
CA THR A 224 15.00 -7.45 -1.10
C THR A 224 13.47 -7.39 -0.93
N VAL A 225 12.73 -8.20 -1.69
CA VAL A 225 11.28 -8.30 -1.53
C VAL A 225 10.92 -8.91 -0.18
N GLY A 226 11.65 -9.93 0.28
CA GLY A 226 11.48 -10.54 1.61
C GLY A 226 11.68 -9.55 2.76
N VAL A 227 12.77 -8.78 2.74
CA VAL A 227 13.03 -7.74 3.76
C VAL A 227 11.95 -6.65 3.69
N SER A 228 11.63 -6.14 2.49
CA SER A 228 10.65 -5.06 2.36
C SER A 228 9.23 -5.45 2.80
N ALA A 229 8.77 -6.65 2.41
CA ALA A 229 7.48 -7.18 2.83
C ALA A 229 7.45 -7.50 4.33
N GLY A 230 8.56 -8.03 4.86
CA GLY A 230 8.68 -8.36 6.27
C GLY A 230 8.72 -7.12 7.16
N VAL A 231 9.47 -6.08 6.78
CA VAL A 231 9.46 -4.78 7.48
C VAL A 231 8.07 -4.16 7.45
N ALA A 232 7.36 -4.24 6.33
CA ALA A 232 5.99 -3.77 6.24
C ALA A 232 5.06 -4.55 7.21
N MET A 233 5.18 -5.87 7.28
CA MET A 233 4.36 -6.67 8.19
C MET A 233 4.73 -6.50 9.66
N ASP A 234 6.00 -6.32 9.97
CA ASP A 234 6.46 -5.98 11.33
C ASP A 234 5.93 -4.60 11.77
N LEU A 235 5.95 -3.61 10.87
CA LEU A 235 5.33 -2.31 11.13
C LEU A 235 3.82 -2.42 11.34
N ALA A 236 3.13 -3.27 10.59
CA ALA A 236 1.70 -3.48 10.75
C ALA A 236 1.34 -4.22 12.04
N ALA A 237 2.12 -5.24 12.41
CA ALA A 237 1.91 -6.03 13.62
C ALA A 237 2.45 -5.38 14.90
N GLY A 238 3.27 -4.33 14.78
CA GLY A 238 3.96 -3.71 15.92
C GLY A 238 5.04 -4.60 16.54
N THR A 239 5.50 -5.63 15.82
CA THR A 239 6.48 -6.61 16.30
C THR A 239 7.90 -6.26 15.83
N PRO A 240 8.92 -6.36 16.68
CA PRO A 240 10.29 -6.07 16.28
C PRO A 240 10.91 -7.23 15.47
N GLY A 241 10.75 -7.20 14.15
CA GLY A 241 11.60 -7.96 13.22
C GLY A 241 11.22 -9.43 12.98
N VAL A 242 10.10 -9.91 13.51
CA VAL A 242 9.69 -11.32 13.40
C VAL A 242 9.33 -11.67 11.96
N TYR A 243 8.54 -10.86 11.28
CA TYR A 243 8.15 -11.08 9.89
C TYR A 243 9.29 -10.81 8.92
N THR A 244 10.16 -9.85 9.23
CA THR A 244 11.38 -9.55 8.46
C THR A 244 12.25 -10.79 8.33
N VAL A 245 12.56 -11.47 9.43
CA VAL A 245 13.38 -12.69 9.38
C VAL A 245 12.62 -13.84 8.70
N THR A 246 11.31 -13.95 8.97
CA THR A 246 10.44 -15.01 8.41
C THR A 246 10.26 -14.92 6.90
N TYR A 247 10.40 -13.74 6.28
CA TYR A 247 10.29 -13.59 4.83
C TYR A 247 11.65 -13.39 4.14
N ALA A 248 12.61 -12.70 4.78
CA ALA A 248 13.91 -12.44 4.18
C ALA A 248 14.76 -13.70 4.00
N LEU A 249 14.90 -14.54 5.03
CA LEU A 249 15.71 -15.75 4.95
C LEU A 249 15.13 -16.77 3.95
N PRO A 250 13.83 -17.11 4.00
CA PRO A 250 13.24 -18.02 3.03
C PRO A 250 13.23 -17.45 1.61
N GLY A 251 13.04 -16.14 1.44
CA GLY A 251 13.13 -15.46 0.14
C GLY A 251 14.54 -15.50 -0.46
N LEU A 252 15.57 -15.37 0.37
CA LEU A 252 16.97 -15.50 -0.04
C LEU A 252 17.30 -16.93 -0.49
N ILE A 253 16.90 -17.93 0.30
CA ILE A 253 17.22 -19.33 0.01
C ILE A 253 16.41 -19.86 -1.19
N SER A 254 15.14 -19.48 -1.33
CA SER A 254 14.34 -19.86 -2.51
C SER A 254 14.91 -19.27 -3.80
N GLY A 255 15.52 -18.08 -3.72
CA GLY A 255 16.22 -17.45 -4.84
C GLY A 255 17.54 -18.12 -5.24
N LEU A 256 18.10 -19.03 -4.43
CA LEU A 256 19.28 -19.82 -4.81
C LEU A 256 18.94 -20.88 -5.86
N PHE A 257 17.69 -21.36 -5.84
CA PHE A 257 17.20 -22.42 -6.71
C PHE A 257 16.56 -21.90 -8.01
N VAL A 258 16.98 -20.71 -8.46
CA VAL A 258 16.56 -20.19 -9.77
C VAL A 258 17.00 -21.15 -10.87
N GLY A 259 16.03 -21.58 -11.68
CA GLY A 259 16.23 -22.50 -12.80
C GLY A 259 16.07 -23.98 -12.49
N GLN A 260 15.98 -24.41 -11.22
CA GLN A 260 15.85 -25.83 -10.85
C GLN A 260 14.39 -26.30 -10.61
N GLY A 261 13.40 -25.45 -10.94
CA GLY A 261 11.97 -25.78 -10.96
C GLY A 261 11.14 -25.16 -9.83
N ARG A 262 9.85 -24.91 -10.10
CA ARG A 262 8.90 -24.23 -9.18
C ARG A 262 8.79 -24.96 -7.82
N MET A 263 8.86 -26.30 -7.84
CA MET A 263 8.75 -27.11 -6.63
C MET A 263 9.96 -26.99 -5.70
N MET A 264 11.18 -26.84 -6.24
CA MET A 264 12.38 -26.79 -5.40
C MET A 264 12.55 -25.44 -4.71
N ALA A 265 12.13 -24.35 -5.36
CA ALA A 265 11.99 -23.04 -4.74
C ALA A 265 10.94 -23.05 -3.62
N ALA A 266 9.79 -23.70 -3.85
CA ALA A 266 8.75 -23.84 -2.83
C ALA A 266 9.20 -24.67 -1.62
N LEU A 267 9.86 -25.81 -1.85
CA LEU A 267 10.38 -26.67 -0.78
C LEU A 267 11.45 -25.97 0.06
N SER A 268 12.40 -25.29 -0.59
CA SER A 268 13.46 -24.56 0.12
C SER A 268 12.91 -23.39 0.94
N TYR A 269 11.92 -22.68 0.42
CA TYR A 269 11.18 -21.66 1.19
C TYR A 269 10.50 -22.28 2.41
N LEU A 270 9.75 -23.38 2.20
CA LEU A 270 8.99 -24.05 3.26
C LEU A 270 9.91 -24.59 4.36
N LEU A 271 11.02 -25.23 4.02
CA LEU A 271 12.00 -25.73 4.98
C LEU A 271 12.63 -24.59 5.79
N THR A 272 13.11 -23.55 5.11
CA THR A 272 13.78 -22.42 5.78
C THR A 272 12.83 -21.67 6.69
N GLY A 273 11.62 -21.35 6.21
CA GLY A 273 10.66 -20.63 7.05
C GLY A 273 10.08 -21.50 8.15
N SER A 274 9.98 -22.82 7.98
CA SER A 274 9.65 -23.73 9.09
C SER A 274 10.71 -23.68 10.18
N CYS A 275 12.00 -23.64 9.84
CA CYS A 275 13.07 -23.44 10.82
C CYS A 275 12.95 -22.10 11.56
N VAL A 276 12.64 -21.01 10.85
CA VAL A 276 12.44 -19.68 11.46
C VAL A 276 11.20 -19.65 12.36
N VAL A 277 10.10 -20.28 11.94
CA VAL A 277 8.88 -20.40 12.75
C VAL A 277 9.18 -21.23 14.00
N LEU A 278 9.82 -22.39 13.90
CA LEU A 278 10.21 -23.18 15.07
C LEU A 278 11.12 -22.40 16.03
N TRP A 279 11.99 -21.55 15.51
CA TRP A 279 12.79 -20.65 16.33
C TRP A 279 11.93 -19.56 17.01
N SER A 280 10.94 -18.98 16.32
CA SER A 280 10.03 -17.98 16.90
C SER A 280 8.99 -18.56 17.86
N TRP A 281 8.72 -19.87 17.80
CA TRP A 281 7.93 -20.58 18.81
C TRP A 281 8.59 -20.56 20.19
N ALA A 282 9.92 -20.55 20.25
CA ALA A 282 10.65 -20.37 21.51
C ALA A 282 10.45 -18.97 22.13
N MET A 283 9.88 -18.03 21.36
CA MET A 283 9.60 -16.64 21.75
C MET A 283 8.08 -16.38 21.94
N GLU A 284 7.27 -17.43 22.14
CA GLU A 284 5.80 -17.38 22.37
C GLU A 284 4.95 -16.76 21.22
N ALA A 285 5.51 -16.57 20.02
CA ALA A 285 4.81 -15.92 18.90
C ALA A 285 4.26 -16.90 17.82
N GLY A 286 4.27 -18.21 18.05
CA GLY A 286 4.40 -19.20 16.96
C GLY A 286 3.13 -19.77 16.30
N GLY A 287 1.97 -19.75 16.96
CA GLY A 287 0.84 -20.64 16.62
C GLY A 287 0.27 -20.54 15.20
N SER A 288 -0.02 -19.33 14.72
CA SER A 288 -0.72 -19.10 13.44
C SER A 288 0.21 -18.94 12.23
N HIS A 289 1.49 -18.64 12.45
CA HIS A 289 2.46 -18.31 11.41
C HIS A 289 2.77 -19.46 10.44
N GLY A 290 2.83 -20.69 10.96
CA GLY A 290 3.14 -21.87 10.15
C GLY A 290 2.07 -22.16 9.08
N TYR A 291 0.80 -21.94 9.42
CA TYR A 291 -0.31 -22.20 8.50
C TYR A 291 -0.42 -21.14 7.41
N GLU A 292 -0.19 -19.86 7.74
CA GLU A 292 -0.14 -18.78 6.75
C GLU A 292 0.97 -19.00 5.72
N MET A 293 2.12 -19.48 6.18
CA MET A 293 3.24 -19.83 5.33
C MET A 293 2.91 -21.00 4.38
N ALA A 294 2.31 -22.07 4.90
CA ALA A 294 1.89 -23.22 4.09
C ALA A 294 0.86 -22.82 3.03
N ALA A 295 -0.12 -21.98 3.39
CA ALA A 295 -1.12 -21.46 2.46
C ALA A 295 -0.49 -20.59 1.35
N GLY A 296 0.48 -19.75 1.69
CA GLY A 296 1.17 -18.91 0.71
C GLY A 296 2.02 -19.71 -0.28
N VAL A 297 2.69 -20.76 0.20
CA VAL A 297 3.42 -21.69 -0.66
C VAL A 297 2.47 -22.50 -1.55
N ALA A 298 1.33 -22.94 -1.02
CA ALA A 298 0.30 -23.63 -1.82
C ALA A 298 -0.25 -22.72 -2.92
N LEU A 299 -0.53 -21.44 -2.62
CA LEU A 299 -0.98 -20.45 -3.60
C LEU A 299 0.05 -20.25 -4.73
N PHE A 300 1.34 -20.27 -4.41
CA PHE A 300 2.41 -20.18 -5.42
C PHE A 300 2.51 -21.42 -6.32
N LEU A 301 2.13 -22.59 -5.80
CA LEU A 301 2.17 -23.87 -6.50
C LEU A 301 0.92 -24.14 -7.35
N LEU A 302 -0.14 -23.35 -7.20
CA LEU A 302 -1.25 -23.28 -8.14
C LEU A 302 -0.76 -22.53 -9.40
#